data_AF-O48675-F1
#
_entry.id   AF-O48675-F1
#
_cell.length_a   1.000
_cell.length_b   1.000
_cell.length_c   1.000
_cell.angle_alpha   90.00
_cell.angle_beta   90.00
_cell.angle_gamma   90.00
#
_symmetry.space_group_name_H-M   'P 1'
#
loop_
_entity.id
_entity.type
_entity.pdbx_description
1 polymer ?
#
loop_
_entity_poly.entity_id
_entity_poly.type
_entity_poly.pdbx_seq_one_letter_code
_entity_poly.pdbx_strand_id
1 'polypeptide(L)' 'MNHIRFYLLTFSTLSEKQQIKGQWKVNHEVLAKLHKEAKLLCNKCVSFEISHVLRNLNADADEQANLAVRLPEGEVEVA' A
#
# COMPACT_ATOMS: atom_id res chain seq x y z
N MET A 1 -16.13 -2.09 22.77
CA MET A 1 -14.69 -1.98 22.46
C MET A 1 -14.59 -1.51 21.01
N ASN A 2 -14.09 -0.30 20.75
CA ASN A 2 -13.97 0.23 19.39
C ASN A 2 -12.80 -0.50 18.70
N HIS A 3 -13.11 -1.41 17.78
CA HIS A 3 -12.08 -2.07 16.99
C HIS A 3 -11.59 -1.07 15.93
N ILE A 4 -10.36 -0.58 16.09
CA ILE A 4 -9.69 0.20 15.05
C ILE A 4 -9.47 -0.73 13.85
N ARG A 5 -10.11 -0.40 12.72
CA ARG A 5 -9.93 -1.09 11.44
C ARG A 5 -9.16 -0.19 10.49
N PHE A 6 -8.04 -0.70 9.98
CA PHE A 6 -7.23 -0.03 8.98
C PHE A 6 -7.73 -0.38 7.58
N TYR A 7 -7.99 0.64 6.76
CA TYR A 7 -8.41 0.49 5.38
C TYR A 7 -7.31 1.01 4.46
N LEU A 8 -6.80 0.14 3.60
CA LEU A 8 -5.86 0.50 2.54
C LEU A 8 -6.58 0.52 1.20
N LEU A 9 -6.57 1.68 0.55
CA LEU A 9 -7.06 1.86 -0.82
C LEU A 9 -5.86 1.85 -1.76
N THR A 10 -5.93 1.04 -2.82
CA THR A 10 -4.93 1.01 -3.88
C THR A 10 -5.61 1.09 -5.24
N PHE A 11 -4.96 1.70 -6.22
CA PHE A 11 -5.39 1.68 -7.63
C PHE A 11 -4.43 0.89 -8.53
N SER A 12 -3.41 0.28 -7.94
CA SER A 12 -2.47 -0.60 -8.61
C SER A 12 -3.18 -1.87 -9.13
N THR A 13 -2.44 -2.69 -9.88
CA THR A 13 -2.95 -3.95 -10.39
C THR A 13 -3.49 -4.84 -9.24
N LEU A 14 -4.50 -5.66 -9.55
CA LEU A 14 -5.12 -6.57 -8.58
C LEU A 14 -4.10 -7.53 -7.91
N SER A 15 -2.93 -7.74 -8.51
CA SER A 15 -1.90 -8.64 -7.99
C SER A 15 -1.40 -8.27 -6.60
N GLU A 16 -1.19 -6.98 -6.29
CA GLU A 16 -0.67 -6.57 -4.98
C GLU A 16 -1.66 -6.88 -3.86
N LYS A 17 -2.95 -6.58 -4.10
CA LYS A 17 -4.04 -6.94 -3.20
C LYS A 17 -4.09 -8.44 -2.94
N GLN A 18 -3.99 -9.26 -3.99
CA GLN A 18 -4.03 -10.71 -3.83
C GLN A 18 -2.79 -11.27 -3.14
N GLN A 19 -1.63 -10.66 -3.35
CA GLN A 19 -0.41 -11.00 -2.62
C GLN A 19 -0.58 -10.69 -1.12
N ILE A 20 -1.03 -9.49 -0.74
CA ILE A 20 -1.28 -9.13 0.67
C ILE A 20 -2.32 -10.04 1.33
N LYS A 21 -3.36 -10.44 0.61
CA LYS A 21 -4.35 -11.43 1.07
C LYS A 21 -3.79 -12.86 1.16
N GLY A 22 -2.59 -13.12 0.65
CA GLY A 22 -1.96 -14.44 0.63
C GLY A 22 -2.52 -15.38 -0.43
N GLN A 23 -3.31 -14.86 -1.38
CA GLN A 23 -3.89 -15.67 -2.46
C GLN A 23 -2.85 -15.94 -3.55
N TRP A 24 -1.97 -14.98 -3.81
CA TRP A 24 -0.95 -15.08 -4.86
C TRP A 24 0.47 -15.04 -4.28
N LYS A 25 1.37 -15.85 -4.85
CA LYS A 25 2.78 -15.88 -4.44
C LYS A 25 3.54 -14.69 -5.04
N VAL A 26 4.49 -14.14 -4.27
CA VAL A 26 5.46 -13.15 -4.75
C VAL A 26 6.75 -13.87 -5.14
N ASN A 27 7.10 -13.87 -6.42
CA ASN A 27 8.27 -14.57 -6.94
C ASN A 27 9.48 -13.66 -7.20
N HIS A 28 9.26 -12.35 -7.36
CA HIS A 28 10.35 -11.40 -7.59
C HIS A 28 11.07 -11.08 -6.27
N GLU A 29 12.39 -11.25 -6.22
CA GLU A 29 13.16 -11.18 -4.97
C GLU A 29 13.01 -9.86 -4.23
N VAL A 30 13.12 -8.73 -4.95
CA VAL A 30 12.95 -7.38 -4.36
C VAL A 30 11.54 -7.21 -3.77
N LEU A 31 10.51 -7.58 -4.51
CA LEU A 31 9.12 -7.48 -4.06
C LEU A 31 8.82 -8.43 -2.91
N ALA A 32 9.49 -9.59 -2.83
CA ALA A 32 9.31 -10.54 -1.74
C ALA A 32 9.74 -9.95 -0.38
N LYS A 33 10.79 -9.12 -0.36
CA LYS A 33 11.23 -8.39 0.84
C LYS A 33 10.16 -7.40 1.30
N LEU A 34 9.69 -6.54 0.38
CA LEU A 34 8.63 -5.56 0.65
C LEU A 34 7.31 -6.23 1.08
N HIS A 35 6.92 -7.32 0.41
CA HIS A 35 5.72 -8.08 0.74
C HIS A 35 5.76 -8.65 2.17
N LYS A 36 6.91 -9.18 2.59
CA LYS A 36 7.09 -9.71 3.95
C LYS A 36 6.92 -8.61 5.00
N GLU A 37 7.50 -7.45 4.78
CA GLU A 37 7.37 -6.29 5.68
C GLU A 37 5.92 -5.79 5.73
N ALA A 38 5.27 -5.61 4.58
CA ALA A 38 3.87 -5.21 4.50
C ALA A 38 2.95 -6.19 5.24
N LYS A 39 3.16 -7.51 5.08
CA LYS A 39 2.41 -8.54 5.81
C LYS A 39 2.63 -8.46 7.31
N LEU A 40 3.87 -8.24 7.75
CA LEU A 40 4.19 -8.07 9.17
C LEU A 40 3.42 -6.88 9.76
N LEU A 41 3.38 -5.75 9.05
CA LEU A 41 2.64 -4.56 9.48
C LEU A 41 1.13 -4.82 9.51
N CYS A 42 0.57 -5.45 8.48
CA CYS A 42 -0.85 -5.81 8.46
C CYS A 42 -1.24 -6.73 9.63
N ASN A 43 -0.35 -7.66 10.01
CA ASN A 43 -0.59 -8.58 11.13
C ASN A 43 -0.54 -7.88 12.50
N LYS A 44 0.02 -6.68 12.61
CA LYS A 44 -0.01 -5.87 13.85
C LYS A 44 -1.35 -5.14 14.01
N CYS A 45 -2.13 -4.98 12.94
CA CYS A 45 -3.44 -4.36 13.00
C CYS A 45 -4.46 -5.33 13.64
N VAL A 46 -5.28 -4.83 14.57
CA VAL A 46 -6.41 -5.59 15.13
C VAL A 46 -7.40 -6.00 14.04
N SER A 47 -7.61 -5.13 13.06
CA SER A 47 -8.38 -5.43 11.85
C SER A 47 -7.79 -4.65 10.67
N PHE A 48 -7.67 -5.32 9.53
CA PHE A 48 -7.10 -4.76 8.30
C PHE A 48 -7.94 -5.17 7.09
N GLU A 49 -8.19 -4.21 6.21
CA GLU A 49 -8.90 -4.41 4.96
C GLU A 49 -8.18 -3.68 3.81
N ILE A 50 -8.07 -4.35 2.66
CA ILE A 50 -7.47 -3.79 1.44
C ILE A 50 -8.45 -3.89 0.28
N SER A 51 -8.68 -2.75 -0.36
CA SER A 51 -9.65 -2.57 -1.43
C SER A 51 -9.02 -1.88 -2.63
N HIS A 52 -9.48 -2.30 -3.81
CA HIS A 52 -9.06 -1.71 -5.07
C HIS A 52 -10.08 -0.62 -5.44
N VAL A 53 -9.58 0.55 -5.83
CA VAL A 53 -10.38 1.69 -6.29
C VAL A 53 -9.85 2.19 -7.63
N LEU A 54 -10.67 2.95 -8.36
CA LEU A 54 -10.23 3.62 -9.58
C LEU A 54 -9.19 4.71 -9.25
N ARG A 55 -8.27 4.98 -10.18
CA ARG A 55 -7.19 5.97 -9.99
C ARG A 55 -7.70 7.35 -9.56
N ASN A 56 -8.80 7.81 -10.14
CA ASN A 56 -9.42 9.09 -9.78
C ASN A 56 -9.94 9.13 -8.33
N LEU A 57 -10.21 7.98 -7.71
CA LEU A 57 -10.60 7.87 -6.30
C LEU A 57 -9.39 7.75 -5.36
N ASN A 58 -8.17 7.63 -5.89
CA ASN A 58 -6.91 7.65 -5.15
C ASN A 58 -6.03 8.84 -5.58
N ALA A 59 -6.66 9.93 -6.02
CA ALA A 59 -6.00 11.08 -6.63
C ALA A 59 -5.01 11.76 -5.68
N ASP A 60 -5.38 11.97 -4.41
CA ASP A 60 -4.51 12.64 -3.43
C ASP A 60 -3.21 11.87 -3.23
N ALA A 61 -3.29 10.55 -3.06
CA ALA A 61 -2.10 9.70 -2.92
C ALA A 61 -1.29 9.60 -4.22
N ASP A 62 -1.94 9.63 -5.39
CA ASP A 62 -1.26 9.70 -6.70
C ASP A 62 -0.51 11.03 -6.87
N GLU A 63 -1.13 12.15 -6.47
CA GLU A 63 -0.51 13.48 -6.50
C GLU A 63 0.73 13.55 -5.61
N GLN A 64 0.63 13.05 -4.37
CA GLN A 64 1.76 12.99 -3.42
C GLN A 64 2.90 12.10 -3.93
N ALA A 65 2.59 10.94 -4.52
CA ALA A 65 3.60 10.08 -5.12
C ALA A 65 4.32 10.77 -6.30
N ASN A 66 3.56 11.46 -7.17
CA ASN A 66 4.13 12.21 -8.29
C ASN A 66 4.97 13.41 -7.83
N LEU A 67 4.61 14.04 -6.71
CA LEU A 67 5.40 15.10 -6.08
C LEU A 67 6.75 14.57 -5.60
N ALA A 68 6.75 13.46 -4.86
CA ALA A 68 7.97 12.84 -4.34
C ALA A 68 8.96 12.45 -5.45
N VAL A 69 8.49 12.01 -6.62
CA VAL A 69 9.36 11.70 -7.78
C VAL A 69 10.15 12.93 -8.27
N ARG A 70 9.64 14.15 -8.04
CA ARG A 70 10.29 15.39 -8.46
C ARG A 70 11.23 15.97 -7.41
N LEU A 71 11.18 15.47 -6.18
CA LEU A 71 12.02 15.95 -5.08
C LEU A 71 13.42 15.32 -5.15
N PRO A 72 14.48 16.04 -4.72
CA PRO A 72 15.77 15.44 -4.45
C PRO A 72 15.67 14.32 -3.41
N GLU A 73 16.57 13.35 -3.47
CA GLU A 73 16.62 12.26 -2.50
C GLU A 73 16.75 12.81 -1.06
N GLY A 74 15.88 12.34 -0.17
CA GLY A 74 15.87 12.74 1.25
C GLY A 74 15.04 13.98 1.56
N GLU A 75 14.52 14.69 0.55
CA GLU A 75 13.65 15.85 0.75
C GLU A 75 12.18 15.44 0.89
N VAL A 76 11.44 16.21 1.70
CA VAL A 76 10.00 16.03 1.93
C VAL A 76 9.30 17.36 1.75
N GLU A 77 8.23 17.39 0.97
CA GLU A 77 7.35 18.53 0.85
C GLU A 77 6.10 18.29 1.71
N VAL A 78 5.82 19.20 2.63
CA VAL A 78 4.68 19.11 3.54
C VAL A 78 3.56 20.00 2.97
N ALA A 79 2.44 19.37 2.62
CA ALA A 79 1.23 20.05 2.16
C ALA A 79 0.51 20.81 3.30
#